data_AF-A0A485JQM6-F1
#
_entry.id   AF-A0A485JQM6-F1
#
_cell.length_a   1.000
_cell.length_b   1.000
_cell.length_c   1.000
_cell.angle_alpha   90.00
_cell.angle_beta   90.00
_cell.angle_gamma   90.00
#
_symmetry.space_group_name_H-M   'P 1'
#
loop_
_entity.id
_entity.type
_entity.pdbx_description
1 polymer ?
#
loop_
_entity_poly.entity_id
_entity_poly.type
_entity_poly.pdbx_seq_one_letter_code
_entity_poly.pdbx_strand_id
1 'polypeptide(L)' 'MLTQIGYVPNVAQADHTIEGLRQLIFIYPSALAVVTIVAMGCFYSLNEKMYVRIVEEIEAVNARRNYNKQRPAGRYKE' A
#
# COMPACT_ATOMS: atom_id res chain seq x y z
N MET A 1 -25.15 -5.62 -19.42
CA MET A 1 -23.73 -5.46 -19.78
C MET A 1 -23.17 -6.66 -20.56
N LEU A 2 -23.52 -7.93 -20.33
CA LEU A 2 -23.11 -9.05 -21.24
C LEU A 2 -24.09 -9.28 -22.41
N THR A 3 -25.39 -9.09 -22.20
CA THR A 3 -26.44 -9.23 -23.24
C THR A 3 -26.37 -8.16 -24.34
N GLN A 4 -25.68 -7.04 -24.07
CA GLN A 4 -25.59 -5.90 -24.98
C GLN A 4 -24.47 -6.04 -26.03
N ILE A 5 -23.60 -7.04 -25.87
CA ILE A 5 -22.44 -7.34 -26.73
C ILE A 5 -22.69 -8.62 -27.57
N GLY A 6 -23.93 -9.14 -27.57
CA GLY A 6 -24.30 -10.34 -28.34
C GLY A 6 -23.69 -11.65 -27.82
N TYR A 7 -23.29 -11.72 -26.55
CA TYR A 7 -22.69 -12.94 -25.99
C TYR A 7 -23.71 -14.09 -25.96
N VAL A 8 -23.48 -15.12 -26.78
CA VAL A 8 -24.24 -16.37 -26.75
C VAL A 8 -23.33 -17.49 -26.20
N PRO A 9 -23.78 -18.21 -25.15
CA PRO A 9 -22.99 -19.31 -24.59
C PRO A 9 -22.93 -20.52 -25.54
N ASN A 10 -21.82 -21.25 -25.52
CA ASN A 10 -21.62 -22.52 -26.25
C ASN A 10 -21.63 -22.40 -27.80
N VAL A 11 -21.39 -21.21 -28.35
CA VAL A 11 -21.26 -20.96 -29.79
C VAL A 11 -20.07 -20.03 -30.05
N ALA A 12 -19.44 -20.13 -31.23
CA ALA A 12 -18.34 -19.26 -31.62
C ALA A 12 -18.79 -17.78 -31.61
N GLN A 13 -18.14 -16.97 -30.77
CA GLN A 13 -18.43 -15.55 -30.61
C GLN A 13 -17.83 -14.76 -31.77
N ALA A 14 -18.58 -13.79 -32.26
CA ALA A 14 -18.11 -12.89 -33.30
C ALA A 14 -16.92 -12.06 -32.82
N ASP A 15 -15.98 -11.73 -33.72
CA ASP A 15 -14.68 -11.13 -33.38
C ASP A 15 -14.79 -9.86 -32.52
N HIS A 16 -15.86 -9.07 -32.70
CA HIS A 16 -16.16 -7.87 -31.93
C HIS A 16 -16.45 -8.13 -30.44
N THR A 17 -17.05 -9.27 -30.09
CA THR A 17 -17.33 -9.64 -28.69
C THR A 17 -16.05 -10.05 -27.97
N ILE A 18 -15.12 -10.69 -28.69
CA ILE A 18 -13.81 -11.10 -28.15
C ILE A 18 -12.92 -9.88 -27.90
N GLU A 19 -12.91 -8.90 -28.80
CA GLU A 19 -12.17 -7.64 -28.61
C GLU A 19 -12.72 -6.84 -27.41
N GLY A 20 -14.05 -6.73 -27.28
CA GLY A 20 -14.69 -6.09 -26.14
C GLY A 20 -14.36 -6.77 -24.81
N LEU A 21 -14.33 -8.11 -24.78
CA LEU A 21 -13.89 -8.88 -23.61
C LEU A 21 -12.43 -8.62 -23.26
N ARG A 22 -11.55 -8.57 -24.27
CA ARG A 22 -10.13 -8.29 -24.10
C ARG A 22 -9.92 -6.90 -23.48
N GLN A 23 -10.59 -5.88 -24.02
CA GLN A 23 -10.51 -4.53 -23.47
C GLN A 23 -11.02 -4.47 -22.03
N LEU A 24 -12.12 -5.16 -21.71
CA LEU A 24 -12.66 -5.20 -20.35
C LEU A 24 -11.66 -5.82 -19.36
N ILE A 25 -11.00 -6.92 -19.76
CA ILE A 25 -9.97 -7.60 -18.95
C ILE A 25 -8.73 -6.71 -18.75
N PHE A 26 -8.41 -5.81 -19.68
CA PHE A 26 -7.26 -4.91 -19.54
C PHE A 26 -7.59 -3.59 -18.81
N ILE A 27 -8.81 -3.06 -18.95
CA ILE A 27 -9.23 -1.80 -18.33
C ILE A 27 -9.29 -1.92 -16.81
N TYR A 28 -9.81 -3.05 -16.28
CA TYR A 28 -9.91 -3.22 -14.83
C TYR A 28 -8.55 -3.27 -14.12
N PRO A 29 -7.59 -4.13 -14.52
CA PRO A 29 -6.26 -4.18 -13.91
C PRO A 29 -5.45 -2.90 -14.15
N SER A 30 -5.58 -2.26 -15.32
CA SER A 30 -4.88 -1.00 -15.59
C SER A 30 -5.40 0.16 -14.73
N ALA A 31 -6.71 0.30 -14.57
CA ALA A 31 -7.29 1.27 -13.65
C ALA A 31 -6.85 1.02 -12.20
N LEU A 32 -6.83 -0.25 -11.77
CA LEU A 32 -6.35 -0.64 -10.44
C LEU A 32 -4.86 -0.29 -10.25
N ALA A 33 -4.03 -0.50 -11.28
CA ALA A 33 -2.61 -0.13 -11.26
C ALA A 33 -2.39 1.38 -11.17
N VAL A 34 -3.20 2.19 -11.86
CA VAL A 34 -3.12 3.66 -11.74
C VAL A 34 -3.52 4.09 -10.32
N VAL A 35 -4.58 3.51 -9.76
CA VAL A 35 -5.00 3.79 -8.39
C VAL A 35 -3.91 3.44 -7.38
N THR A 36 -3.24 2.29 -7.52
CA THR A 36 -2.14 1.92 -6.62
C THR A 36 -0.93 2.83 -6.79
N ILE A 37 -0.57 3.24 -8.01
CA ILE A 37 0.50 4.21 -8.24
C ILE A 37 0.18 5.56 -7.60
N VAL A 38 -1.05 6.06 -7.73
CA VAL A 38 -1.49 7.32 -7.10
C VAL A 38 -1.51 7.17 -5.58
N ALA A 39 -2.00 6.05 -5.07
CA ALA A 39 -2.01 5.78 -3.64
C ALA A 39 -0.58 5.74 -3.09
N MET A 40 0.34 5.02 -3.74
CA MET A 40 1.75 5.00 -3.35
C MET A 40 2.36 6.41 -3.49
N GLY A 41 2.20 7.09 -4.62
CA GLY A 41 2.79 8.42 -4.83
C GLY A 41 2.32 9.48 -3.83
N CYS A 42 1.03 9.51 -3.51
CA CYS A 42 0.46 10.49 -2.58
C CYS A 42 0.60 10.09 -1.11
N PHE A 43 0.34 8.82 -0.76
CA PHE A 43 0.36 8.37 0.63
C PHE A 43 1.74 7.90 1.11
N TYR A 44 2.71 7.63 0.22
CA TYR A 44 4.07 7.28 0.65
C TYR A 44 4.80 8.48 1.27
N SER A 45 4.57 9.71 0.79
CA SER A 45 5.05 10.92 1.45
C SER A 45 4.44 11.13 2.85
N LEU A 46 3.21 10.64 3.09
CA LEU A 46 2.61 10.62 4.43
C LEU A 46 3.21 9.49 5.30
N ASN A 47 3.49 8.33 4.71
CA ASN A 47 4.08 7.19 5.41
C ASN A 47 5.53 7.49 5.84
N GLU A 48 6.34 8.16 5.02
CA GLU A 48 7.72 8.53 5.35
C GLU A 48 7.80 9.49 6.55
N LYS A 49 6.89 10.46 6.66
CA LYS A 49 6.79 11.33 7.83
C LYS A 49 6.45 10.56 9.12
N MET A 50 5.57 9.55 9.00
CA MET A 50 5.24 8.67 10.11
C MET A 50 6.42 7.75 10.47
N TYR A 51 7.13 7.21 9.48
CA TYR A 51 8.32 6.41 9.66
C TYR A 51 9.40 7.19 10.42
N VAL A 52 9.72 8.42 10.00
CA VAL A 52 10.69 9.28 10.68
C VAL A 52 10.29 9.54 12.13
N ARG A 53 9.01 9.85 12.38
CA ARG A 53 8.49 10.06 13.73
C ARG A 53 8.65 8.82 14.62
N ILE A 54 8.36 7.63 14.10
CA ILE A 54 8.53 6.36 14.83
C ILE A 54 10.00 6.12 15.16
N VAL A 55 10.91 6.37 14.20
CA VAL A 55 12.36 6.19 14.41
C VAL A 55 12.88 7.16 15.47
N GLU A 56 12.51 8.44 15.41
CA GLU A 56 12.87 9.43 16.43
C GLU A 56 12.42 9.02 17.83
N GLU A 57 11.19 8.48 17.95
CA GLU A 57 10.66 8.00 19.23
C GLU A 57 11.46 6.80 19.77
N ILE A 58 11.81 5.85 18.90
CA ILE A 58 12.65 4.69 19.26
C ILE A 58 14.04 5.12 19.70
N GLU A 59 14.67 6.06 18.99
CA GLU A 59 15.99 6.58 19.35
C GLU A 59 15.97 7.29 20.71
N ALA A 60 14.97 8.11 20.98
CA ALA A 60 14.80 8.79 22.27
C ALA A 60 14.65 7.79 23.43
N VAL A 61 13.88 6.72 23.24
CA VAL A 61 13.73 5.64 24.24
C VAL A 61 15.04 4.88 24.43
N ASN A 62 15.74 4.54 23.34
CA ASN A 62 17.02 3.83 23.41
C ASN A 62 18.11 4.65 24.11
N ALA A 63 18.19 5.96 23.84
CA ALA A 63 19.10 6.87 24.53
C ALA A 63 18.83 6.90 26.05
N ARG A 64 17.56 6.99 26.45
CA ARG A 64 17.16 6.91 27.88
C ARG A 64 17.51 5.55 28.49
N ARG A 65 17.31 4.45 27.78
CA ARG A 65 17.68 3.10 28.24
C ARG A 65 19.19 2.98 28.43
N ASN A 66 19.99 3.49 27.50
CA ASN A 66 21.45 3.48 27.61
C ASN A 66 21.94 4.35 28.77
N TYR A 67 21.38 5.54 28.96
CA TYR A 67 21.63 6.38 30.13
C TYR A 67 21.27 5.65 31.44
N ASN A 68 20.10 5.00 31.49
CA ASN A 68 19.66 4.30 32.70
C ASN A 68 20.49 3.03 32.99
N LYS A 69 21.04 2.38 31.96
CA LYS A 69 21.99 1.27 32.09
C LYS A 69 23.34 1.72 32.64
N GLN A 70 23.70 2.99 32.42
CA GLN A 70 24.93 3.61 32.92
C GLN A 70 24.74 4.27 34.30
N ARG A 71 23.50 4.43 34.81
CA ARG A 71 23.28 4.95 36.16
C ARG A 71 23.83 3.97 37.20
N PRO A 72 24.76 4.38 38.07
CA PRO A 72 25.23 3.54 39.17
C PRO A 72 24.07 3.31 40.15
N ALA A 73 23.88 2.07 40.60
CA ALA A 73 22.76 1.59 41.41
C ALA A 73 22.69 2.15 42.85
N GLY A 74 23.31 3.30 43.15
CA GLY A 74 23.67 3.68 44.51
C GLY A 74 23.36 5.11 44.94
N ARG A 75 22.30 5.76 44.45
CA ARG A 75 21.93 7.13 44.90
C ARG A 75 20.49 7.28 45.41
N TYR A 76 19.97 6.25 46.10
CA TYR A 76 18.74 6.34 46.92
C TYR A 76 19.07 6.25 48.41
N LYS A 77 20.04 7.06 48.84
CA LYS A 77 20.38 7.29 50.25
C LYS A 77 20.70 8.77 50.31
N GLU A 78 19.72 9.58 50.70
CA GLU A 78 19.72 10.48 51.87
C GLU A 78 18.27 10.87 52.16
#